data_AF-A0ABC8DFG6-F1
#
_entry.id   AF-A0ABC8DFG6-F1
#
_cell.length_a   1.000
_cell.length_b   1.000
_cell.length_c   1.000
_cell.angle_alpha   90.00
_cell.angle_beta   90.00
_cell.angle_gamma   90.00
#
_symmetry.space_group_name_H-M   'P 1'
#
loop_
_entity.id
_entity.type
_entity.pdbx_description
1 polymer ?
#
loop_
_entity_poly.entity_id
_entity_poly.type
_entity_poly.pdbx_seq_one_letter_code
_entity_poly.pdbx_strand_id
1 'polypeptide(L)'
;MENLKHIKKIKNSILFSVVWRVLFIALYPILSGIGLNMIGINLSAGILFALSFIVSMIACLTLVTHMGNLIGIREFLRQYKLIERELIGRYSLDAKVLDDMLDNTRKKYSHQISFDRKYDINDLHAIEELNKEDRKGKYLDKYLTAKHDKHVIRMALIPKNIAEDCIYRVFNSKTLFGITGRKYFYKWEMARLDDEFILMRKEKEAKKNNIN
;
A
#
# COMPACT_ATOMS: atom_id res chain seq x y z
N MET A 1 -14.44 7.31 -3.47
CA MET A 1 -13.37 6.32 -3.22
C MET A 1 -12.09 7.04 -2.84
N GLU A 2 -11.97 7.38 -1.56
CA GLU A 2 -10.81 8.09 -1.02
C GLU A 2 -9.64 7.12 -0.82
N ASN A 3 -9.92 5.89 -0.38
CA ASN A 3 -8.90 4.86 -0.18
C ASN A 3 -8.10 4.55 -1.47
N LEU A 4 -8.78 4.37 -2.60
CA LEU A 4 -8.13 4.06 -3.87
C LEU A 4 -7.24 5.22 -4.36
N LYS A 5 -7.61 6.48 -4.05
CA LYS A 5 -6.76 7.65 -4.36
C LYS A 5 -5.46 7.61 -3.57
N HIS A 6 -5.52 7.29 -2.27
CA HIS A 6 -4.33 7.18 -1.43
C HIS A 6 -3.39 6.06 -1.89
N ILE A 7 -3.93 4.91 -2.29
CA ILE A 7 -3.12 3.81 -2.81
C ILE A 7 -2.46 4.17 -4.15
N LYS A 8 -3.15 4.92 -5.03
CA LYS A 8 -2.54 5.46 -6.26
C LYS A 8 -1.38 6.43 -5.95
N LYS A 9 -1.49 7.25 -4.89
CA LYS A 9 -0.37 8.10 -4.43
C LYS A 9 0.82 7.25 -3.96
N ILE A 10 0.58 6.14 -3.27
CA ILE A 10 1.63 5.20 -2.87
C ILE A 10 2.34 4.61 -4.09
N LYS A 11 1.59 4.17 -5.12
CA LYS A 11 2.18 3.70 -6.38
C LYS A 11 3.13 4.74 -6.98
N ASN A 12 2.71 6.01 -7.04
CA ASN A 12 3.54 7.08 -7.58
C ASN A 12 4.79 7.31 -6.72
N SER A 13 4.68 7.24 -5.39
CA SER A 13 5.83 7.33 -4.49
C SER A 13 6.83 6.17 -4.70
N ILE A 14 6.34 4.94 -4.93
CA ILE A 14 7.19 3.78 -5.25
C ILE A 14 7.87 4.00 -6.61
N LEU A 15 7.13 4.45 -7.62
CA LEU A 15 7.66 4.71 -8.96
C LEU A 15 8.77 5.77 -8.93
N PHE A 16 8.55 6.89 -8.25
CA PHE A 16 9.55 7.93 -8.05
C PHE A 16 10.81 7.37 -7.36
N SER A 17 10.62 6.53 -6.34
CA SER A 17 11.70 5.84 -5.63
C SER A 17 12.53 4.93 -6.53
N VAL A 18 11.91 4.28 -7.53
CA VAL A 18 12.59 3.46 -8.56
C VAL A 18 13.40 4.36 -9.49
N VAL A 19 12.77 5.40 -10.05
CA VAL A 19 13.42 6.32 -11.01
C VAL A 19 14.68 6.95 -10.40
N TRP A 20 14.60 7.44 -9.17
CA TRP A 20 15.76 8.03 -8.49
C TRP A 20 16.91 7.07 -8.25
N ARG A 21 16.62 5.79 -7.98
CA ARG A 21 17.67 4.77 -7.81
C ARG A 21 18.34 4.44 -9.14
N VAL A 22 17.58 4.34 -10.22
CA VAL A 22 18.14 4.15 -11.57
C VAL A 22 19.04 5.33 -11.94
N LEU A 23 18.58 6.57 -11.71
CA LEU A 23 19.39 7.77 -11.91
C LEU A 23 20.65 7.77 -11.06
N PHE A 24 20.54 7.40 -9.77
CA PHE A 24 21.69 7.30 -8.88
C PHE A 24 22.71 6.28 -9.39
N ILE A 25 22.29 5.07 -9.77
CA ILE A 25 23.19 4.04 -10.32
C ILE A 25 23.91 4.55 -11.58
N ALA A 26 23.19 5.26 -12.46
CA ALA A 26 23.77 5.78 -13.69
C ALA A 26 24.78 6.92 -13.44
N LEU A 27 24.51 7.79 -12.46
CA LEU A 27 25.33 8.97 -12.20
C LEU A 27 26.45 8.73 -11.18
N TYR A 28 26.32 7.73 -10.31
CA TYR A 28 27.26 7.48 -9.22
C TYR A 28 28.72 7.31 -9.68
N PRO A 29 29.04 6.56 -10.74
CA PRO A 29 30.42 6.42 -11.22
C PRO A 29 31.05 7.75 -11.65
N ILE A 30 30.26 8.64 -12.23
CA ILE A 30 30.70 9.97 -12.67
C ILE A 30 30.95 10.86 -11.45
N LEU A 31 30.02 10.83 -10.48
CA LEU A 31 30.10 11.59 -9.24
C LEU A 31 31.26 11.13 -8.36
N SER A 32 31.52 9.82 -8.26
CA SER A 32 32.61 9.28 -7.46
C SER A 32 33.98 9.57 -8.08
N GLY A 33 34.11 9.47 -9.41
CA GLY A 33 35.38 9.71 -10.10
C GLY A 33 35.78 11.19 -10.16
N ILE A 34 34.84 12.07 -10.48
CA ILE A 34 35.12 13.51 -10.63
C ILE A 34 34.98 14.24 -9.29
N GLY A 35 33.93 13.93 -8.53
CA GLY A 35 33.57 14.66 -7.31
C GLY A 35 34.54 14.46 -6.15
N LEU A 36 35.07 13.24 -5.96
CA LEU A 36 36.04 12.98 -4.87
C LEU A 36 37.37 13.70 -5.09
N ASN A 37 37.84 13.77 -6.34
CA ASN A 37 39.05 14.50 -6.69
C ASN A 37 38.87 16.02 -6.49
N MET A 38 37.68 16.57 -6.75
CA MET A 38 37.37 17.99 -6.53
C MET A 38 37.40 18.40 -5.04
N ILE A 39 37.16 17.48 -4.11
CA ILE A 39 37.25 17.72 -2.66
C ILE A 39 38.60 17.30 -2.05
N GLY A 40 39.61 17.06 -2.89
CA GLY A 40 40.98 16.77 -2.45
C GLY A 40 41.21 15.32 -1.97
N ILE A 41 40.24 14.42 -2.17
CA ILE A 41 40.36 13.02 -1.79
C ILE A 41 40.91 12.22 -2.97
N ASN A 42 42.22 12.00 -2.98
CA ASN A 42 42.90 11.15 -3.97
C ASN A 42 42.96 9.70 -3.48
N LEU A 43 42.00 8.88 -3.90
CA LEU A 43 42.01 7.44 -3.69
C LEU A 43 42.66 6.73 -4.87
N SER A 44 43.29 5.58 -4.62
CA SER A 44 43.80 4.75 -5.71
C SER A 44 42.65 4.25 -6.58
N ALA A 45 42.91 4.03 -7.87
CA ALA A 45 41.91 3.54 -8.82
C ALA A 45 41.26 2.23 -8.35
N GLY A 46 42.03 1.33 -7.70
CA GLY A 46 41.51 0.09 -7.14
C GLY A 46 40.49 0.31 -6.01
N ILE A 47 40.73 1.29 -5.12
CA ILE A 47 39.79 1.62 -4.04
C ILE A 47 38.53 2.28 -4.60
N LEU A 48 38.67 3.21 -5.55
CA LEU A 48 37.54 3.85 -6.22
C LEU A 48 36.66 2.84 -6.95
N PHE A 49 37.29 1.87 -7.63
CA PHE A 49 36.59 0.78 -8.30
C PHE A 49 35.82 -0.10 -7.30
N ALA A 50 36.47 -0.54 -6.21
CA ALA A 50 35.84 -1.38 -5.20
C ALA A 50 34.64 -0.68 -4.52
N LEU A 51 34.78 0.60 -4.15
CA LEU A 51 33.68 1.39 -3.57
C LEU A 51 32.53 1.57 -4.56
N SER A 52 32.83 1.84 -5.83
CA SER A 52 31.82 1.99 -6.88
C SER A 52 31.06 0.69 -7.15
N PHE A 53 31.77 -0.44 -7.12
CA PHE A 53 31.15 -1.76 -7.23
C PHE A 53 30.21 -2.05 -6.04
N ILE A 54 30.67 -1.84 -4.80
CA ILE A 54 29.87 -2.09 -3.59
C ILE A 54 28.60 -1.23 -3.60
N VAL A 55 28.73 0.08 -3.85
CA VAL A 55 27.57 0.99 -3.85
C VAL A 55 26.60 0.65 -4.98
N SER A 56 27.10 0.31 -6.17
CA SER A 56 26.24 -0.12 -7.28
C SER A 56 25.50 -1.42 -6.95
N MET A 57 26.17 -2.39 -6.32
CA MET A 57 25.56 -3.65 -5.89
C MET A 57 24.44 -3.40 -4.86
N ILE A 58 24.70 -2.57 -3.85
CA ILE A 58 23.70 -2.16 -2.85
C ILE A 58 22.50 -1.49 -3.52
N ALA A 59 22.77 -0.54 -4.43
CA ALA A 59 21.72 0.18 -5.15
C ALA A 59 20.88 -0.78 -6.02
N CYS A 60 21.49 -1.71 -6.75
CA CYS A 60 20.80 -2.75 -7.51
C CYS A 60 19.93 -3.65 -6.64
N LEU A 61 20.46 -4.12 -5.50
CA LEU A 61 19.70 -4.97 -4.57
C LEU A 61 18.47 -4.23 -4.01
N THR A 62 18.62 -2.95 -3.65
CA THR A 62 17.46 -2.15 -3.22
C THR A 62 16.48 -1.90 -4.36
N LEU A 63 16.96 -1.69 -5.59
CA LEU A 63 16.14 -1.49 -6.78
C LEU A 63 15.24 -2.70 -7.06
N VAL A 64 15.76 -3.92 -6.92
CA VAL A 64 14.97 -5.16 -7.07
C VAL A 64 13.78 -5.19 -6.12
N THR A 65 13.97 -4.86 -4.84
CA THR A 65 12.87 -4.78 -3.87
C THR A 65 11.83 -3.73 -4.27
N HIS A 66 12.28 -2.54 -4.69
CA HIS A 66 11.36 -1.46 -5.11
C HIS A 66 10.59 -1.78 -6.39
N MET A 67 11.22 -2.49 -7.34
CA MET A 67 10.56 -3.01 -8.53
C MET A 67 9.52 -4.08 -8.17
N GLY A 68 9.85 -5.02 -7.28
CA GLY A 68 8.89 -5.98 -6.73
C GLY A 68 7.68 -5.31 -6.08
N ASN A 69 7.92 -4.26 -5.28
CA ASN A 69 6.85 -3.45 -4.70
C ASN A 69 5.98 -2.74 -5.74
N LEU A 70 6.60 -2.25 -6.83
CA LEU A 70 5.87 -1.62 -7.93
C LEU A 70 4.99 -2.62 -8.68
N ILE A 71 5.46 -3.86 -8.86
CA ILE A 71 4.67 -4.95 -9.44
C ILE A 71 3.51 -5.30 -8.50
N GLY A 72 3.78 -5.50 -7.21
CA GLY A 72 2.76 -5.83 -6.21
C GLY A 72 1.63 -4.80 -6.14
N ILE A 73 1.96 -3.50 -6.11
CA ILE A 73 0.93 -2.45 -6.06
C ILE A 73 0.18 -2.30 -7.39
N ARG A 74 0.81 -2.59 -8.53
CA ARG A 74 0.12 -2.63 -9.83
C ARG A 74 -0.88 -3.79 -9.88
N GLU A 75 -0.48 -4.95 -9.38
CA GLU A 75 -1.33 -6.13 -9.32
C GLU A 75 -2.53 -5.90 -8.40
N PHE A 76 -2.30 -5.32 -7.21
CA PHE A 76 -3.36 -4.85 -6.32
C PHE A 76 -4.38 -3.96 -7.04
N LEU A 77 -3.91 -2.92 -7.75
CA LEU A 77 -4.79 -1.99 -8.47
C LEU A 77 -5.53 -2.67 -9.63
N ARG A 78 -4.91 -3.67 -10.27
CA ARG A 78 -5.54 -4.48 -11.32
C ARG A 78 -6.70 -5.29 -10.75
N GLN A 79 -6.49 -5.98 -9.63
CA GLN A 79 -7.53 -6.76 -8.96
C GLN A 79 -8.69 -5.86 -8.50
N TYR A 80 -8.41 -4.71 -7.90
CA TYR A 80 -9.46 -3.78 -7.49
C TYR A 80 -10.26 -3.22 -8.68
N LYS A 81 -9.63 -3.01 -9.83
CA LYS A 81 -10.34 -2.61 -11.06
C LYS A 81 -11.25 -3.74 -11.58
N LEU A 82 -10.89 -5.00 -11.40
CA LEU A 82 -11.75 -6.14 -11.73
C LEU A 82 -12.97 -6.18 -10.81
N ILE A 83 -12.77 -6.00 -9.50
CA ILE A 83 -13.86 -5.93 -8.52
C ILE A 83 -14.79 -4.75 -8.86
N GLU A 84 -14.23 -3.57 -9.15
CA GLU A 84 -14.98 -2.38 -9.54
C GLU A 84 -15.84 -2.63 -10.78
N ARG A 85 -15.28 -3.25 -11.81
CA ARG A 85 -16.01 -3.59 -13.04
C ARG A 85 -17.17 -4.56 -12.78
N GLU A 86 -16.97 -5.59 -11.97
CA GLU A 86 -18.04 -6.53 -11.66
C GLU A 86 -19.09 -5.88 -10.75
N LEU A 87 -18.68 -5.34 -9.60
CA LEU A 87 -19.64 -4.86 -8.60
C LEU A 87 -20.38 -3.60 -9.04
N ILE A 88 -19.67 -2.58 -9.50
CA ILE A 88 -20.28 -1.32 -9.92
C ILE A 88 -20.77 -1.43 -11.37
N GLY A 89 -19.92 -1.93 -12.26
CA GLY A 89 -20.24 -1.96 -13.69
C GLY A 89 -21.35 -2.95 -14.06
N ARG A 90 -21.28 -4.18 -13.52
CA ARG A 90 -22.25 -5.24 -13.86
C ARG A 90 -23.40 -5.34 -12.87
N TYR A 91 -23.14 -5.21 -11.57
CA TYR A 91 -24.15 -5.35 -10.53
C TYR A 91 -24.69 -4.00 -10.02
N SER A 92 -24.22 -2.86 -10.55
CA SER A 92 -24.70 -1.50 -10.20
C SER A 92 -24.65 -1.20 -8.70
N LEU A 93 -23.68 -1.77 -8.00
CA LEU A 93 -23.48 -1.53 -6.57
C LEU A 93 -22.90 -0.14 -6.31
N ASP A 94 -23.20 0.41 -5.13
CA ASP A 94 -22.62 1.67 -4.68
C ASP A 94 -21.09 1.55 -4.60
N ALA A 95 -20.39 2.54 -5.15
CA ALA A 95 -18.93 2.66 -5.07
C ALA A 95 -18.39 2.67 -3.64
N LYS A 96 -19.22 3.00 -2.65
CA LYS A 96 -18.89 2.92 -1.23
C LYS A 96 -18.45 1.52 -0.80
N VAL A 97 -19.03 0.46 -1.39
CA VAL A 97 -18.67 -0.94 -1.09
C VAL A 97 -17.17 -1.17 -1.27
N LEU A 98 -16.57 -0.63 -2.33
CA LEU A 98 -15.13 -0.78 -2.58
C LEU A 98 -14.28 -0.02 -1.56
N ASP A 99 -14.74 1.13 -1.07
CA ASP A 99 -14.05 1.91 -0.04
C ASP A 99 -14.10 1.17 1.30
N ASP A 100 -15.24 0.55 1.63
CA ASP A 100 -15.44 -0.27 2.82
C ASP A 100 -14.56 -1.55 2.78
N MET A 101 -14.46 -2.20 1.62
CA MET A 101 -13.55 -3.34 1.42
C MET A 101 -12.09 -2.96 1.67
N LEU A 102 -11.68 -1.76 1.22
CA LEU A 102 -10.34 -1.23 1.44
C LEU A 102 -10.09 -0.89 2.92
N ASP A 103 -11.08 -0.34 3.62
CA ASP A 103 -10.97 -0.08 5.05
C ASP A 103 -10.89 -1.38 5.86
N ASN A 104 -11.62 -2.42 5.47
CA ASN A 104 -11.46 -3.74 6.06
C ASN A 104 -10.02 -4.28 5.87
N THR A 105 -9.48 -4.23 4.65
CA THR A 105 -8.08 -4.60 4.36
C THR A 105 -7.10 -3.79 5.23
N ARG A 106 -7.33 -2.49 5.37
CA ARG A 106 -6.51 -1.60 6.20
C ARG A 106 -6.52 -2.02 7.67
N LYS A 107 -7.71 -2.23 8.25
CA LYS A 107 -7.90 -2.63 9.64
C LYS A 107 -7.26 -3.98 9.95
N LYS A 108 -7.45 -4.99 9.08
CA LYS A 108 -6.78 -6.29 9.21
C LYS A 108 -5.27 -6.14 9.31
N TYR A 109 -4.67 -5.35 8.42
CA TYR A 109 -3.22 -5.14 8.44
C TYR A 109 -2.76 -4.35 9.68
N SER A 110 -3.55 -3.40 10.16
CA SER A 110 -3.27 -2.68 11.41
C SER A 110 -3.19 -3.64 12.61
N HIS A 111 -4.18 -4.52 12.76
CA HIS A 111 -4.15 -5.57 13.78
C HIS A 111 -3.00 -6.55 13.58
N GLN A 112 -2.66 -6.92 12.34
CA GLN A 112 -1.51 -7.76 12.07
C GLN A 112 -0.20 -7.13 12.55
N ILE A 113 0.01 -5.83 12.30
CA ILE A 113 1.19 -5.11 12.82
C ILE A 113 1.19 -5.06 14.34
N SER A 114 0.03 -4.83 14.96
CA SER A 114 -0.08 -4.80 16.42
C SER A 114 0.27 -6.16 17.03
N PHE A 115 -0.28 -7.24 16.46
CA PHE A 115 0.04 -8.61 16.84
C PHE A 115 1.53 -8.93 16.68
N ASP A 116 2.13 -8.60 15.53
CA ASP A 116 3.57 -8.80 15.29
C ASP A 116 4.48 -8.12 16.34
N ARG A 117 3.98 -7.10 17.04
CA ARG A 117 4.71 -6.35 18.06
C ARG A 117 4.46 -6.86 19.47
N LYS A 118 3.22 -7.21 19.79
CA LYS A 118 2.76 -7.45 21.17
C LYS A 118 2.30 -8.87 21.42
N TYR A 119 2.10 -9.67 20.37
CA TYR A 119 1.53 -11.01 20.44
C TYR A 119 0.16 -11.06 21.18
N ASP A 120 -0.64 -10.00 21.06
CA ASP A 120 -1.94 -9.89 21.73
C ASP A 120 -3.01 -10.73 21.01
N ILE A 121 -3.62 -11.68 21.71
CA ILE A 121 -4.65 -12.56 21.15
C ILE A 121 -5.90 -11.80 20.70
N ASN A 122 -6.18 -10.63 21.28
CA ASN A 122 -7.31 -9.80 20.88
C ASN A 122 -7.16 -9.29 19.44
N ASP A 123 -5.93 -9.04 18.98
CA ASP A 123 -5.68 -8.66 17.58
C ASP A 123 -5.99 -9.83 16.63
N LEU A 124 -5.71 -11.07 17.02
CA LEU A 124 -6.09 -12.26 16.24
C LEU A 124 -7.60 -12.43 16.16
N HIS A 125 -8.31 -12.23 17.27
CA HIS A 125 -9.77 -12.28 17.30
C HIS A 125 -10.39 -11.20 16.41
N ALA A 126 -9.86 -9.97 16.45
CA ALA A 126 -10.30 -8.89 15.57
C ALA A 126 -10.09 -9.23 14.08
N ILE A 127 -8.93 -9.80 13.72
CA ILE A 127 -8.68 -10.26 12.34
C ILE A 127 -9.66 -11.38 11.94
N GLU A 128 -9.94 -12.32 12.84
CA GLU A 128 -10.89 -13.42 12.59
C GLU A 128 -12.30 -12.88 12.36
N GLU A 129 -12.74 -11.91 13.17
CA GLU A 129 -14.04 -11.25 13.00
C GLU A 129 -14.13 -10.53 11.65
N LEU A 130 -13.13 -9.71 11.30
CA LEU A 130 -13.07 -9.03 10.00
C LEU A 130 -13.09 -10.02 8.81
N ASN A 131 -12.47 -11.18 8.95
CA ASN A 131 -12.53 -12.25 7.95
C ASN A 131 -13.91 -12.91 7.88
N LYS A 132 -14.62 -13.03 9.01
CA LYS A 132 -16.01 -13.53 9.04
C LYS A 132 -16.95 -12.52 8.36
N GLU A 133 -16.76 -11.22 8.58
CA GLU A 133 -17.53 -10.16 7.91
C GLU A 133 -17.38 -10.23 6.38
N ASP A 134 -16.15 -10.38 5.89
CA ASP A 134 -15.87 -10.55 4.46
C ASP A 134 -16.60 -11.75 3.86
N ARG A 135 -16.48 -12.93 4.49
CA ARG A 135 -17.11 -14.16 3.99
C ARG A 135 -18.63 -14.08 3.98
N LYS A 136 -19.20 -13.36 4.95
CA LYS A 136 -20.64 -13.08 5.00
C LYS A 136 -21.06 -12.03 3.97
N GLY A 137 -20.11 -11.30 3.37
CA GLY A 137 -20.43 -10.21 2.48
C GLY A 137 -21.06 -9.03 3.22
N LYS A 138 -20.67 -8.75 4.47
CA LYS A 138 -21.30 -7.72 5.32
C LYS A 138 -21.40 -6.34 4.63
N TYR A 139 -20.38 -5.99 3.84
CA TYR A 139 -20.35 -4.73 3.06
C TYR A 139 -21.31 -4.73 1.85
N LEU A 140 -21.75 -5.91 1.43
CA LEU A 140 -22.68 -6.16 0.33
C LEU A 140 -24.13 -6.39 0.82
N ASP A 141 -24.34 -6.74 2.10
CA ASP A 141 -25.65 -7.11 2.67
C ASP A 141 -26.79 -6.12 2.39
N LYS A 142 -26.50 -4.81 2.30
CA LYS A 142 -27.51 -3.78 1.96
C LYS A 142 -27.98 -3.83 0.51
N TYR A 143 -27.27 -4.55 -0.35
CA TYR A 143 -27.42 -4.55 -1.80
C TYR A 143 -27.62 -5.94 -2.40
N LEU A 144 -27.49 -6.97 -1.57
CA LEU A 144 -27.65 -8.36 -1.94
C LEU A 144 -29.14 -8.74 -1.93
N THR A 145 -29.62 -9.26 -3.07
CA THR A 145 -30.93 -9.93 -3.16
C THR A 145 -30.71 -11.42 -3.29
N ALA A 146 -31.57 -12.24 -2.67
CA ALA A 146 -31.47 -13.70 -2.56
C ALA A 146 -31.11 -14.47 -3.87
N LYS A 147 -31.32 -13.87 -5.04
CA LYS A 147 -31.04 -14.45 -6.36
C LYS A 147 -29.57 -14.33 -6.82
N HIS A 148 -28.76 -13.46 -6.21
CA HIS A 148 -27.39 -13.15 -6.67
C HIS A 148 -26.27 -13.35 -5.63
N ASP A 149 -26.62 -13.66 -4.38
CA ASP A 149 -25.72 -13.59 -3.22
C ASP A 149 -24.41 -14.35 -3.36
N LYS A 150 -24.45 -15.67 -3.56
CA LYS A 150 -23.23 -16.49 -3.50
C LYS A 150 -22.24 -16.21 -4.64
N HIS A 151 -22.74 -15.91 -5.85
CA HIS A 151 -21.88 -15.64 -7.00
C HIS A 151 -21.22 -14.27 -6.88
N VAL A 152 -21.99 -13.23 -6.53
CA VAL A 152 -21.47 -11.86 -6.36
C VAL A 152 -20.41 -11.82 -5.26
N ILE A 153 -20.68 -12.44 -4.11
CA ILE A 153 -19.72 -12.54 -3.00
C ILE A 153 -18.44 -13.23 -3.47
N ARG A 154 -18.53 -14.36 -4.19
CA ARG A 154 -17.35 -15.08 -4.68
C ARG A 154 -16.52 -14.24 -5.67
N MET A 155 -17.17 -13.52 -6.57
CA MET A 155 -16.52 -12.66 -7.57
C MET A 155 -15.87 -11.43 -6.96
N ALA A 156 -16.34 -10.96 -5.79
CA ALA A 156 -15.70 -9.89 -5.04
C ALA A 156 -14.53 -10.40 -4.18
N LEU A 157 -14.76 -11.51 -3.46
CA LEU A 157 -13.89 -11.96 -2.38
C LEU A 157 -12.59 -12.60 -2.87
N ILE A 158 -12.64 -13.38 -3.97
CA ILE A 158 -11.43 -14.00 -4.52
C ILE A 158 -10.44 -12.93 -5.00
N PRO A 159 -10.83 -11.98 -5.88
CA PRO A 159 -9.91 -10.91 -6.28
C PRO A 159 -9.50 -10.01 -5.10
N LYS A 160 -10.38 -9.80 -4.10
CA LYS A 160 -10.03 -9.05 -2.89
C LYS A 160 -8.90 -9.73 -2.15
N ASN A 161 -9.00 -11.02 -1.84
CA ASN A 161 -7.96 -11.75 -1.11
C ASN A 161 -6.62 -11.72 -1.88
N ILE A 162 -6.65 -11.89 -3.20
CA ILE A 162 -5.44 -11.75 -4.04
C ILE A 162 -4.86 -10.33 -3.94
N ALA A 163 -5.71 -9.31 -3.94
CA ALA A 163 -5.29 -7.93 -3.75
C ALA A 163 -4.68 -7.71 -2.35
N GLU A 164 -5.32 -8.21 -1.29
CA GLU A 164 -4.81 -8.15 0.10
C GLU A 164 -3.40 -8.75 0.18
N ASP A 165 -3.20 -9.95 -0.37
CA ASP A 165 -1.88 -10.58 -0.40
C ASP A 165 -0.84 -9.73 -1.15
N CYS A 166 -1.22 -9.16 -2.30
CA CYS A 166 -0.33 -8.31 -3.08
C CYS A 166 0.10 -7.06 -2.28
N ILE A 167 -0.85 -6.37 -1.64
CA ILE A 167 -0.55 -5.12 -0.93
C ILE A 167 0.16 -5.38 0.40
N TYR A 168 -0.15 -6.47 1.10
CA TYR A 168 0.57 -6.87 2.30
C TYR A 168 2.00 -7.28 1.99
N ARG A 169 2.27 -7.92 0.86
CA ARG A 169 3.66 -8.16 0.40
C ARG A 169 4.40 -6.85 0.19
N VAL A 170 3.76 -5.83 -0.40
CA VAL A 170 4.38 -4.50 -0.52
C VAL A 170 4.69 -3.91 0.85
N PHE A 171 3.75 -3.97 1.79
CA PHE A 171 3.93 -3.40 3.13
C PHE A 171 4.94 -4.18 3.98
N ASN A 172 4.98 -5.50 3.86
CA ASN A 172 5.92 -6.36 4.57
C ASN A 172 7.30 -6.46 3.88
N SER A 173 7.46 -5.86 2.71
CA SER A 173 8.75 -5.86 2.01
C SER A 173 9.86 -5.28 2.89
N LYS A 174 11.03 -5.91 2.85
CA LYS A 174 12.25 -5.41 3.49
C LYS A 174 13.34 -5.35 2.44
N THR A 175 13.97 -4.19 2.27
CA THR A 175 15.24 -4.15 1.55
C THR A 175 16.32 -4.81 2.40
N LEU A 176 17.36 -5.36 1.77
CA LEU A 176 18.57 -5.85 2.45
C LEU A 176 19.22 -4.82 3.40
N PHE A 177 18.91 -3.53 3.21
CA PHE A 177 19.43 -2.41 4.01
C PHE A 177 18.35 -1.71 4.84
N GLY A 178 17.34 -2.46 5.31
CA GLY A 178 16.47 -2.03 6.41
C GLY A 178 15.29 -1.09 6.08
N ILE A 179 15.16 -0.58 4.86
CA ILE A 179 13.95 0.17 4.46
C ILE A 179 12.78 -0.81 4.36
N THR A 180 11.81 -0.64 5.27
CA THR A 180 10.58 -1.45 5.27
C THR A 180 9.49 -0.82 4.41
N GLY A 181 8.71 -1.67 3.74
CA GLY A 181 7.50 -1.27 3.02
C GLY A 181 6.39 -0.74 3.94
N ARG A 182 6.50 -0.96 5.26
CA ARG A 182 5.52 -0.53 6.28
C ARG A 182 5.29 0.98 6.26
N LYS A 183 6.29 1.76 5.82
CA LYS A 183 6.13 3.21 5.60
C LYS A 183 4.97 3.55 4.64
N TYR A 184 4.70 2.70 3.65
CA TYR A 184 3.60 2.91 2.71
C TYR A 184 2.26 2.67 3.37
N PHE A 185 2.16 1.66 4.24
CA PHE A 185 0.97 1.45 5.06
C PHE A 185 0.73 2.65 5.99
N TYR A 186 1.73 3.12 6.74
CA TYR A 186 1.54 4.26 7.63
C TYR A 186 1.12 5.54 6.89
N LYS A 187 1.62 5.76 5.67
CA LYS A 187 1.15 6.86 4.81
C LYS A 187 -0.33 6.71 4.44
N TRP A 188 -0.78 5.49 4.17
CA TRP A 188 -2.20 5.23 3.89
C TRP A 188 -3.06 5.43 5.14
N GLU A 189 -2.64 4.84 6.25
CA GLU A 189 -3.32 4.90 7.55
C GLU A 189 -3.53 6.34 8.01
N MET A 190 -2.46 7.15 8.00
CA MET A 190 -2.54 8.56 8.39
C MET A 190 -3.44 9.37 7.45
N ALA A 191 -3.34 9.14 6.14
CA ALA A 191 -4.18 9.85 5.19
C ALA A 191 -5.68 9.54 5.40
N ARG A 192 -6.03 8.33 5.86
CA ARG A 192 -7.41 7.99 6.21
C ARG A 192 -7.87 8.61 7.52
N LEU A 193 -7.02 8.61 8.54
CA LEU A 193 -7.32 9.28 9.81
C LEU A 193 -7.54 10.77 9.62
N ASP A 194 -6.77 11.41 8.74
CA ASP A 194 -6.97 12.82 8.38
C ASP A 194 -8.34 13.04 7.70
N ASP A 195 -8.71 12.20 6.73
CA ASP A 195 -10.02 12.28 6.07
C ASP A 195 -11.17 12.11 7.09
N GLU A 196 -11.07 11.10 7.98
CA GLU A 196 -12.04 10.84 9.04
C GLU A 196 -12.17 12.04 10.00
N PHE A 197 -11.04 12.62 10.41
CA PHE A 197 -11.02 13.78 11.30
C PHE A 197 -11.66 15.02 10.65
N ILE A 198 -11.37 15.27 9.37
CA ILE A 198 -11.96 16.37 8.61
C ILE A 198 -13.48 16.20 8.53
N LEU A 199 -13.96 14.97 8.31
CA LEU A 199 -15.39 14.66 8.26
C LEU A 199 -16.07 14.96 9.60
N MET A 200 -15.51 14.46 10.71
CA MET A 200 -16.05 14.71 12.06
C MET A 200 -16.15 16.20 12.38
N ARG A 201 -15.13 16.98 11.97
CA ARG A 201 -15.13 18.44 12.17
C ARG A 201 -16.26 19.11 11.40
N LYS A 202 -16.44 18.77 10.12
CA LYS A 202 -17.53 19.30 9.28
C LYS A 202 -18.91 18.97 9.84
N GLU A 203 -19.11 17.74 10.32
CA GLU A 203 -20.39 17.33 10.95
C GLU A 203 -20.68 18.12 12.22
N LYS A 204 -19.65 18.38 13.03
CA LYS A 204 -19.76 19.19 14.25
C LYS A 204 -20.11 20.65 13.93
N GLU A 205 -19.50 21.22 12.89
CA GLU A 205 -19.78 22.58 12.42
C GLU A 205 -21.20 22.69 11.81
N ALA A 206 -21.63 21.71 11.02
CA ALA A 206 -22.98 21.66 10.45
C ALA A 206 -24.06 21.52 11.53
N LYS A 207 -23.84 20.68 12.56
CA LYS A 207 -24.74 20.58 13.72
C LYS A 207 -24.82 21.89 14.50
N LYS A 208 -23.72 22.64 14.60
CA LYS A 208 -23.70 23.94 15.27
C LYS A 208 -24.48 25.02 14.48
N ASN A 209 -24.45 24.95 13.16
CA ASN A 209 -25.14 25.91 12.28
C ASN A 209 -26.64 25.62 12.09
N ASN A 210 -27.08 24.38 12.25
CA ASN A 210 -28.50 23.99 12.19
C ASN A 210 -29.25 24.15 13.53
N ILE A 211 -28.59 24.69 14.57
CA ILE A 211 -29.19 24.99 15.88
C ILE A 211 -29.48 26.52 16.02
N ASN A 212 -29.17 27.31 14.99
CA ASN A 212 -29.58 28.72 14.84
C ASN A 212 -30.71 28.85 13.82
#